data_AF-L5LM49-F1
#
_entry.id   AF-L5LM49-F1
#
_cell.length_a   1.000
_cell.length_b   1.000
_cell.length_c   1.000
_cell.angle_alpha   90.00
_cell.angle_beta   90.00
_cell.angle_gamma   90.00
#
_symmetry.space_group_name_H-M   'P 1'
#
loop_
_entity.id
_entity.type
_entity.pdbx_description
1 polymer ?
#
loop_
_entity_poly.entity_id
_entity_poly.type
_entity_poly.pdbx_seq_one_letter_code
_entity_poly.pdbx_strand_id
1 'polypeptide(L)'
;MSGAPGAGQVTLLLPLIHCRDFLPRGSGIVTRRPLVLQLVNASTEYAEFLHCKGKKFTDFEEVRLEIEAETDRVTGTNKGISPVPINLRVYSPHVLNLTLVDLPGMTKVPVGDQPADIEFQIRDMLMQFVTKENCLILAVSPANSDLANSDALKIAKEVDPQGQRTIGVITKLDLMDEGTDARDVLENKLLPLRRGYIGVVNRSQKDIDGKKDITAALAAERKFFLSHPSYRHLADRMGTPYLQKVLNQQLTNHIRDTLPGLRNKLQSQLLSIEKEVDEYKNFRPDDPARKTKALLQMVQQFAVDFEKRIEGSGDQIDTYELSGGARINRIFHERFPFELVKMEFDEKELRREISYAIKNIHGIRQTGLFTPDMAFETIVKKQVKKIREPCLKCVDMVISELINTVRQCTKKVTSGPASPASARPALLTGAPPHAPPPPWTGLFTPDLAFEATVKKQVQKLKEPSIKCVDMVVSELTSTIRKCSEKRPNSWQRLEK
;
A
#
# COMPACT_ATOMS: atom_id res chain seq x y z
N MET A 1 -7.01 4.97 -26.96
CA MET A 1 -8.31 4.98 -27.67
C MET A 1 -9.18 3.92 -27.03
N SER A 2 -10.47 4.19 -26.80
CA SER A 2 -11.40 3.21 -26.21
C SER A 2 -12.69 3.13 -27.02
N GLY A 3 -13.33 1.96 -27.01
CA GLY A 3 -14.45 1.60 -27.90
C GLY A 3 -14.61 0.11 -28.11
N ALA A 4 -15.75 -0.26 -28.68
CA ALA A 4 -16.11 -1.65 -28.93
C ALA A 4 -15.23 -2.27 -30.05
N PRO A 5 -15.02 -3.59 -30.06
CA PRO A 5 -14.41 -4.32 -31.16
C PRO A 5 -15.10 -3.97 -32.47
N GLY A 6 -14.32 -3.64 -33.49
CA GLY A 6 -14.87 -3.24 -34.78
C GLY A 6 -15.45 -1.82 -34.85
N ALA A 7 -15.35 -1.00 -33.79
CA ALA A 7 -15.68 0.45 -33.83
C ALA A 7 -14.71 1.28 -34.70
N GLY A 8 -13.67 0.64 -35.25
CA GLY A 8 -12.72 1.24 -36.17
C GLY A 8 -11.56 1.97 -35.49
N GLN A 9 -11.18 1.62 -34.25
CA GLN A 9 -10.02 2.21 -33.55
C GLN A 9 -8.73 2.08 -34.37
N VAL A 10 -8.41 0.85 -34.79
CA VAL A 10 -7.27 0.54 -35.66
C VAL A 10 -7.38 1.28 -37.00
N THR A 11 -8.59 1.32 -37.58
CA THR A 11 -8.84 2.01 -38.85
C THR A 11 -8.77 3.53 -38.74
N LEU A 12 -8.95 4.10 -37.55
CA LEU A 12 -8.82 5.52 -37.26
C LEU A 12 -7.36 5.93 -37.04
N LEU A 13 -6.52 5.01 -36.55
CA LEU A 13 -5.08 5.24 -36.40
C LEU A 13 -4.36 5.34 -37.74
N LEU A 14 -4.78 4.56 -38.75
CA LEU A 14 -4.10 4.48 -40.05
C LEU A 14 -4.04 5.82 -40.80
N PRO A 15 -5.14 6.60 -40.91
CA PRO A 15 -5.09 7.90 -41.55
C PRO A 15 -4.27 8.93 -40.76
N LEU A 16 -4.25 8.85 -39.42
CA LEU A 16 -3.49 9.77 -38.54
C LEU A 16 -1.98 9.70 -38.74
N ILE A 17 -1.47 8.61 -39.33
CA ILE A 17 -0.03 8.29 -39.41
C ILE A 17 0.50 8.45 -40.84
N HIS A 18 -0.29 9.03 -41.73
CA HIS A 18 0.08 9.24 -43.12
C HIS A 18 0.58 7.94 -43.79
N CYS A 19 -0.38 7.05 -44.04
CA CYS A 19 -0.32 6.09 -45.14
C CYS A 19 0.49 4.81 -44.98
N ARG A 20 0.51 4.14 -43.81
CA ARG A 20 1.02 2.77 -43.76
C ARG A 20 0.16 1.84 -42.91
N ASP A 21 -0.15 0.70 -43.51
CA ASP A 21 -1.03 -0.34 -43.00
C ASP A 21 -0.25 -1.32 -42.10
N PHE A 22 0.25 -0.85 -40.96
CA PHE A 22 1.13 -1.64 -40.08
C PHE A 22 0.43 -2.22 -38.84
N LEU A 23 -0.82 -1.86 -38.57
CA LEU A 23 -1.56 -2.44 -37.45
C LEU A 23 -2.22 -3.76 -37.89
N PRO A 24 -2.20 -4.80 -37.04
CA PRO A 24 -2.91 -6.05 -37.29
C PRO A 24 -4.39 -5.77 -37.58
N ARG A 25 -5.01 -6.54 -38.47
CA ARG A 25 -6.44 -6.43 -38.82
C ARG A 25 -7.06 -7.80 -39.00
N GLY A 26 -8.29 -7.97 -38.50
CA GLY A 26 -9.02 -9.22 -38.56
C GLY A 26 -10.40 -9.12 -37.88
N SER A 27 -11.17 -10.19 -37.91
CA SER A 27 -12.42 -10.31 -37.15
C SER A 27 -12.14 -10.74 -35.70
N GLY A 28 -12.82 -10.12 -34.73
CA GLY A 28 -12.63 -10.38 -33.29
C GLY A 28 -11.74 -9.35 -32.57
N ILE A 29 -11.13 -9.75 -31.45
CA ILE A 29 -10.17 -8.91 -30.71
C ILE A 29 -8.83 -8.91 -31.47
N VAL A 30 -8.62 -7.85 -32.25
CA VAL A 30 -7.40 -7.67 -33.05
C VAL A 30 -6.24 -7.21 -32.18
N THR A 31 -6.45 -6.16 -31.39
CA THR A 31 -5.47 -5.64 -30.43
C THR A 31 -5.58 -6.41 -29.12
N ARG A 32 -4.67 -7.38 -28.86
CA ARG A 32 -4.64 -8.20 -27.63
C ARG A 32 -3.71 -7.67 -26.53
N ARG A 33 -2.84 -6.73 -26.90
CA ARG A 33 -1.90 -6.05 -26.00
C ARG A 33 -1.99 -4.55 -26.26
N PRO A 34 -1.86 -3.68 -25.24
CA PRO A 34 -1.74 -2.25 -25.44
C PRO A 34 -0.59 -1.92 -26.39
N LEU A 35 -0.83 -1.11 -27.41
CA LEU A 35 0.22 -0.62 -28.31
C LEU A 35 0.46 0.86 -28.01
N VAL A 36 1.63 1.16 -27.45
CA VAL A 36 2.10 2.52 -27.24
C VAL A 36 2.86 2.94 -28.49
N LEU A 37 2.17 3.71 -29.33
CA LEU A 37 2.64 4.20 -30.61
C LEU A 37 3.13 5.64 -30.45
N GLN A 38 4.42 5.85 -30.66
CA GLN A 38 5.07 7.15 -30.60
C GLN A 38 5.40 7.60 -32.01
N LEU A 39 4.64 8.57 -32.51
CA LEU A 39 4.91 9.24 -33.78
C LEU A 39 5.92 10.35 -33.52
N VAL A 40 7.00 10.36 -34.29
CA VAL A 40 8.08 11.34 -34.21
C VAL A 40 8.27 11.95 -35.58
N ASN A 41 8.17 13.28 -35.66
CA ASN A 41 8.48 14.00 -36.88
C ASN A 41 10.00 13.96 -37.11
N ALA A 42 10.42 13.37 -38.22
CA ALA A 42 11.83 13.27 -38.61
C ALA A 42 11.98 13.31 -40.13
N SER A 43 13.16 13.65 -40.62
CA SER A 43 13.44 13.70 -42.07
C SER A 43 13.41 12.32 -42.76
N THR A 44 13.60 11.24 -41.99
CA THR A 44 13.73 9.88 -42.53
C THR A 44 12.63 9.00 -41.97
N GLU A 45 12.01 8.21 -42.85
CA GLU A 45 10.91 7.32 -42.50
C GLU A 45 11.41 5.93 -42.09
N TYR A 46 11.17 5.54 -40.84
CA TYR A 46 11.46 4.20 -40.33
C TYR A 46 10.71 3.96 -39.01
N ALA A 47 10.60 2.70 -38.60
CA ALA A 47 10.05 2.30 -37.32
C ALA A 47 11.08 1.56 -36.46
N GLU A 48 10.93 1.63 -35.14
CA GLU A 48 11.76 0.95 -34.15
C GLU A 48 10.92 0.45 -32.98
N PHE A 49 11.14 -0.79 -32.56
CA PHE A 49 10.51 -1.37 -31.38
C PHE A 49 11.42 -1.29 -30.17
N LEU A 50 10.84 -1.12 -28.99
CA LEU A 50 11.60 -1.11 -27.73
C LEU A 50 12.26 -2.46 -27.42
N HIS A 51 11.66 -3.58 -27.85
CA HIS A 51 12.22 -4.93 -27.65
C HIS A 51 13.25 -5.32 -28.72
N CYS A 52 13.31 -4.61 -29.84
CA CYS A 52 14.28 -4.80 -30.93
C CYS A 52 15.17 -3.56 -31.12
N LYS A 53 15.81 -3.08 -30.06
CA LYS A 53 16.64 -1.86 -30.11
C LYS A 53 17.74 -1.99 -31.17
N GLY A 54 17.87 -0.96 -32.00
CA GLY A 54 18.88 -0.91 -33.07
C GLY A 54 18.47 -1.51 -34.42
N LYS A 55 17.36 -2.26 -34.50
CA LYS A 55 16.78 -2.70 -35.78
C LYS A 55 15.80 -1.63 -36.29
N LYS A 56 16.12 -1.03 -37.43
CA LYS A 56 15.24 -0.07 -38.11
C LYS A 56 14.40 -0.81 -39.15
N PHE A 57 13.10 -0.69 -39.04
CA PHE A 57 12.13 -1.25 -39.99
C PHE A 57 11.76 -0.19 -41.01
N THR A 58 12.02 -0.45 -42.29
CA THR A 58 11.64 0.43 -43.41
C THR A 58 10.40 -0.06 -44.14
N ASP A 59 10.16 -1.37 -44.10
CA ASP A 59 8.92 -1.99 -44.53
C ASP A 59 7.95 -2.10 -43.35
N PHE A 60 6.72 -1.62 -43.58
CA PHE A 60 5.68 -1.55 -42.56
C PHE A 60 4.83 -2.82 -42.53
N GLU A 61 4.94 -3.67 -43.55
CA GLU A 61 4.40 -5.02 -43.50
C GLU A 61 5.19 -5.87 -42.49
N GLU A 62 6.52 -5.70 -42.44
CA GLU A 62 7.36 -6.31 -41.40
C GLU A 62 6.98 -5.80 -40.01
N VAL A 63 6.66 -4.51 -39.86
CA VAL A 63 6.18 -3.93 -38.60
C VAL A 63 4.88 -4.61 -38.15
N ARG A 64 3.95 -4.86 -39.09
CA ARG A 64 2.69 -5.57 -38.79
C ARG A 64 2.94 -6.99 -38.31
N LEU A 65 3.74 -7.75 -39.06
CA LEU A 65 4.09 -9.13 -38.73
C LEU A 65 4.84 -9.21 -37.39
N GLU A 66 5.70 -8.24 -37.10
CA GLU A 66 6.42 -8.15 -35.82
C GLU A 66 5.46 -7.88 -34.66
N ILE A 67 4.46 -7.00 -34.82
CA ILE A 67 3.43 -6.77 -33.78
C ILE A 67 2.65 -8.07 -33.50
N GLU A 68 2.28 -8.82 -34.54
CA GLU A 68 1.57 -10.09 -34.41
C GLU A 68 2.44 -11.13 -33.71
N ALA A 69 3.69 -11.30 -34.15
CA ALA A 69 4.64 -12.24 -33.58
C ALA A 69 4.96 -11.93 -32.10
N GLU A 70 5.22 -10.67 -31.76
CA GLU A 70 5.49 -10.24 -30.39
C GLU A 70 4.23 -10.35 -29.50
N THR A 71 3.04 -10.19 -30.07
CA THR A 71 1.78 -10.44 -29.36
C THR A 71 1.65 -11.93 -29.04
N ASP A 72 1.77 -12.80 -30.04
CA ASP A 72 1.64 -14.25 -29.89
C ASP A 72 2.71 -14.84 -28.96
N ARG A 73 3.93 -14.29 -28.96
CA ARG A 73 5.00 -14.70 -28.05
C ARG A 73 4.62 -14.57 -26.57
N VAL A 74 3.82 -13.56 -26.21
CA VAL A 74 3.45 -13.28 -24.82
C VAL A 74 2.07 -13.84 -24.47
N THR A 75 1.09 -13.73 -25.37
CA THR A 75 -0.29 -14.16 -25.10
C THR A 75 -0.57 -15.61 -25.49
N GLY A 76 0.35 -16.25 -26.22
CA GLY A 76 0.09 -17.50 -26.92
C GLY A 76 -0.91 -17.33 -28.08
N THR A 77 -1.25 -18.44 -28.72
CA THR A 77 -2.18 -18.50 -29.86
C THR A 77 -3.66 -18.51 -29.46
N ASN A 78 -3.98 -18.70 -28.17
CA ASN A 78 -5.34 -18.95 -27.68
C ASN A 78 -6.16 -17.67 -27.42
N LYS A 79 -5.96 -16.61 -28.21
CA LYS A 79 -6.74 -15.34 -28.13
C LYS A 79 -6.75 -14.64 -26.75
N GLY A 80 -5.79 -14.95 -25.89
CA GLY A 80 -5.61 -14.28 -24.60
C GLY A 80 -5.14 -12.83 -24.74
N ILE A 81 -5.29 -12.03 -23.70
CA ILE A 81 -4.82 -10.64 -23.64
C ILE A 81 -3.70 -10.50 -22.61
N SER A 82 -2.89 -9.45 -22.73
CA SER A 82 -1.87 -9.13 -21.73
C SER A 82 -1.78 -7.62 -21.50
N PRO A 83 -1.67 -7.15 -20.23
CA PRO A 83 -1.54 -5.74 -19.91
C PRO A 83 -0.16 -5.17 -20.28
N VAL A 84 0.81 -6.00 -20.65
CA VAL A 84 2.18 -5.57 -20.98
C VAL A 84 2.21 -4.89 -22.35
N PRO A 85 2.51 -3.58 -22.42
CA PRO A 85 2.43 -2.84 -23.68
C PRO A 85 3.54 -3.22 -24.66
N ILE A 86 3.26 -3.09 -25.95
CA ILE A 86 4.24 -3.05 -27.03
C ILE A 86 4.56 -1.58 -27.30
N ASN A 87 5.84 -1.20 -27.29
CA ASN A 87 6.26 0.17 -27.56
C ASN A 87 6.85 0.25 -28.97
N LEU A 88 6.22 1.04 -29.83
CA LEU A 88 6.59 1.25 -31.23
C LEU A 88 6.83 2.74 -31.47
N ARG A 89 8.00 3.08 -32.00
CA ARG A 89 8.32 4.42 -32.48
C ARG A 89 8.27 4.44 -34.00
N VAL A 90 7.54 5.38 -34.57
CA VAL A 90 7.49 5.62 -36.02
C VAL A 90 8.03 7.02 -36.27
N TYR A 91 9.12 7.10 -37.02
CA TYR A 91 9.74 8.32 -37.48
C TYR A 91 9.26 8.58 -38.90
N SER A 92 8.72 9.76 -39.20
CA SER A 92 8.28 10.12 -40.56
C SER A 92 8.18 11.65 -40.70
N PRO A 93 8.43 12.25 -41.89
CA PRO A 93 8.28 13.68 -42.08
C PRO A 93 6.81 14.12 -42.15
N HIS A 94 5.90 13.16 -42.38
CA HIS A 94 4.47 13.40 -42.58
C HIS A 94 3.63 13.26 -41.31
N VAL A 95 4.26 12.91 -40.18
CA VAL A 95 3.56 12.73 -38.90
C VAL A 95 3.86 13.87 -37.94
N LEU A 96 2.96 14.08 -37.01
CA LEU A 96 3.13 15.02 -35.91
C LEU A 96 3.67 14.28 -34.70
N ASN A 97 4.38 14.98 -33.81
CA ASN A 97 4.85 14.41 -32.55
C ASN A 97 3.66 14.08 -31.66
N LEU A 98 3.25 12.81 -31.63
CA LEU A 98 2.03 12.36 -30.97
C LEU A 98 2.25 10.97 -30.40
N THR A 99 1.84 10.77 -29.15
CA THR A 99 1.81 9.43 -28.54
C THR A 99 0.37 8.95 -28.46
N LEU A 100 0.10 7.83 -29.11
CA LEU A 100 -1.19 7.16 -29.12
C LEU A 100 -1.05 5.84 -28.37
N VAL A 101 -2.04 5.55 -27.52
CA VAL A 101 -2.14 4.23 -26.89
C VAL A 101 -3.36 3.55 -27.48
N ASP A 102 -3.13 2.52 -28.30
CA ASP A 102 -4.17 1.63 -28.75
C ASP A 102 -4.40 0.56 -27.67
N LEU A 103 -5.66 0.32 -27.33
CA LEU A 103 -6.05 -0.57 -26.24
C LEU A 103 -7.01 -1.63 -26.79
N PRO A 104 -7.05 -2.84 -26.19
CA PRO A 104 -8.01 -3.86 -26.58
C PRO A 104 -9.45 -3.34 -26.57
N GLY A 105 -10.21 -3.68 -27.60
CA GLY A 105 -11.63 -3.31 -27.70
C GLY A 105 -12.48 -4.11 -26.70
N MET A 106 -13.49 -3.46 -26.10
CA MET A 106 -14.35 -4.10 -25.09
C MET A 106 -15.32 -5.15 -25.65
N THR A 107 -15.08 -6.43 -25.34
CA THR A 107 -16.00 -7.53 -25.63
C THR A 107 -16.88 -7.85 -24.43
N LYS A 108 -18.20 -7.94 -24.64
CA LYS A 108 -19.18 -8.34 -23.59
C LYS A 108 -19.32 -9.85 -23.43
N VAL A 109 -18.96 -10.62 -24.45
CA VAL A 109 -19.08 -12.09 -24.46
C VAL A 109 -17.71 -12.68 -24.78
N PRO A 110 -17.18 -13.57 -23.94
CA PRO A 110 -15.93 -14.26 -24.23
C PRO A 110 -16.09 -15.13 -25.49
N VAL A 111 -15.08 -15.12 -26.37
CA VAL A 111 -15.08 -15.91 -27.60
C VAL A 111 -13.88 -16.85 -27.65
N GLY A 112 -14.13 -18.13 -27.96
CA GLY A 112 -13.10 -19.18 -27.98
C GLY A 112 -12.60 -19.51 -26.57
N ASP A 113 -11.29 -19.61 -26.39
CA ASP A 113 -10.65 -19.97 -25.11
C ASP A 113 -10.45 -18.77 -24.16
N GLN A 114 -11.16 -17.67 -24.39
CA GLN A 114 -11.08 -16.50 -23.52
C GLN A 114 -11.73 -16.77 -22.17
N PRO A 115 -11.14 -16.30 -21.07
CA PRO A 115 -11.70 -16.52 -19.75
C PRO A 115 -13.01 -15.72 -19.58
N ALA A 116 -13.90 -16.21 -18.71
CA ALA A 116 -15.22 -15.61 -18.52
C ALA A 116 -15.17 -14.16 -18.00
N ASP A 117 -14.05 -13.74 -17.42
CA ASP A 117 -13.79 -12.41 -16.87
C ASP A 117 -13.05 -11.48 -17.84
N ILE A 118 -12.93 -11.83 -19.13
CA ILE A 118 -12.21 -11.04 -20.13
C ILE A 118 -12.66 -9.58 -20.20
N GLU A 119 -13.96 -9.32 -20.04
CA GLU A 119 -14.52 -7.97 -20.00
C GLU A 119 -13.92 -7.13 -18.86
N PHE A 120 -13.84 -7.72 -17.66
CA PHE A 120 -13.26 -7.08 -16.49
C PHE A 120 -11.76 -6.84 -16.67
N GLN A 121 -11.02 -7.80 -17.22
CA GLN A 121 -9.59 -7.64 -17.49
C GLN A 121 -9.30 -6.52 -18.50
N ILE A 122 -10.09 -6.43 -19.58
CA ILE A 122 -9.97 -5.34 -20.56
C ILE A 122 -10.31 -4.01 -19.89
N ARG A 123 -11.39 -3.96 -19.11
CA ARG A 123 -11.78 -2.74 -18.38
C ARG A 123 -10.69 -2.28 -17.42
N ASP A 124 -10.12 -3.17 -16.62
CA ASP A 124 -9.05 -2.85 -15.68
C ASP A 124 -7.81 -2.32 -16.41
N MET A 125 -7.47 -2.95 -17.55
CA MET A 125 -6.40 -2.47 -18.42
C MET A 125 -6.68 -1.07 -18.95
N LEU A 126 -7.91 -0.79 -19.42
CA LEU A 126 -8.31 0.55 -19.85
C LEU A 126 -8.16 1.56 -18.70
N MET A 127 -8.68 1.23 -17.51
CA MET A 127 -8.67 2.10 -16.33
C MET A 127 -7.25 2.49 -15.89
N GLN A 128 -6.26 1.60 -16.04
CA GLN A 128 -4.85 1.93 -15.77
C GLN A 128 -4.33 3.10 -16.63
N PHE A 129 -4.85 3.29 -17.85
CA PHE A 129 -4.47 4.39 -18.73
C PHE A 129 -5.39 5.59 -18.59
N VAL A 130 -6.71 5.40 -18.56
CA VAL A 130 -7.68 6.51 -18.63
C VAL A 130 -7.90 7.22 -17.29
N THR A 131 -7.57 6.60 -16.15
CA THR A 131 -7.68 7.24 -14.81
C THR A 131 -6.64 8.34 -14.61
N LYS A 132 -5.54 8.32 -15.37
CA LYS A 132 -4.52 9.37 -15.31
C LYS A 132 -5.11 10.68 -15.82
N GLU A 133 -5.11 11.73 -14.99
CA GLU A 133 -5.63 13.06 -15.32
C GLU A 133 -4.97 13.68 -16.55
N ASN A 134 -3.68 13.35 -16.78
CA ASN A 134 -2.91 13.83 -17.91
C ASN A 134 -3.21 13.07 -19.23
N CYS A 135 -4.15 12.13 -19.24
CA CYS A 135 -4.51 11.35 -20.42
C CYS A 135 -5.72 11.97 -21.15
N LEU A 136 -5.55 12.25 -22.45
CA LEU A 136 -6.66 12.59 -23.34
C LEU A 136 -7.36 11.32 -23.80
N ILE A 137 -8.69 11.28 -23.64
CA ILE A 137 -9.52 10.13 -23.98
C ILE A 137 -10.11 10.36 -25.37
N LEU A 138 -9.78 9.49 -26.32
CA LEU A 138 -10.44 9.44 -27.62
C LEU A 138 -11.50 8.35 -27.58
N ALA A 139 -12.76 8.75 -27.44
CA ALA A 139 -13.92 7.87 -27.34
C ALA A 139 -14.49 7.60 -28.74
N VAL A 140 -14.17 6.44 -29.31
CA VAL A 140 -14.55 6.06 -30.68
C VAL A 140 -15.85 5.26 -30.65
N SER A 141 -16.88 5.76 -31.32
CA SER A 141 -18.20 5.11 -31.41
C SER A 141 -18.64 5.02 -32.87
N PRO A 142 -19.21 3.90 -33.32
CA PRO A 142 -19.75 3.80 -34.67
C PRO A 142 -21.15 4.45 -34.75
N ALA A 143 -21.45 5.10 -35.87
CA ALA A 143 -22.69 5.86 -36.07
C ALA A 143 -23.92 4.97 -36.28
N ASN A 144 -23.72 3.74 -36.76
CA ASN A 144 -24.78 2.75 -36.98
C ASN A 144 -25.24 2.03 -35.69
N SER A 145 -24.83 2.53 -34.53
CA SER A 145 -25.24 2.02 -33.22
C SER A 145 -25.67 3.18 -32.33
N ASP A 146 -26.62 2.93 -31.43
CA ASP A 146 -27.06 3.95 -30.48
C ASP A 146 -25.90 4.40 -29.56
N LEU A 147 -25.64 5.70 -29.58
CA LEU A 147 -24.58 6.32 -28.81
C LEU A 147 -24.78 6.17 -27.30
N ALA A 148 -26.03 6.09 -26.83
CA ALA A 148 -26.33 5.87 -25.41
C ALA A 148 -25.78 4.53 -24.90
N ASN A 149 -25.58 3.57 -25.81
CA ASN A 149 -25.02 2.26 -25.52
C ASN A 149 -23.51 2.17 -25.75
N SER A 150 -22.85 3.27 -26.14
CA SER A 150 -21.40 3.30 -26.37
C SER A 150 -20.62 3.05 -25.08
N ASP A 151 -19.92 1.92 -25.05
CA ASP A 151 -19.08 1.55 -23.92
C ASP A 151 -17.88 2.53 -23.78
N ALA A 152 -17.37 3.11 -24.88
CA ALA A 152 -16.31 4.12 -24.86
C ALA A 152 -16.71 5.35 -24.03
N LEU A 153 -17.93 5.85 -24.27
CA LEU A 153 -18.45 7.03 -23.61
C LEU A 153 -18.86 6.75 -22.17
N LYS A 154 -19.32 5.53 -21.86
CA LYS A 154 -19.59 5.10 -20.48
C LYS A 154 -18.32 5.15 -19.63
N ILE A 155 -17.23 4.54 -20.10
CA ILE A 155 -15.93 4.59 -19.39
C ILE A 155 -15.42 6.04 -19.30
N ALA A 156 -15.52 6.81 -20.40
CA ALA A 156 -15.07 8.19 -20.38
C ALA A 156 -15.81 9.02 -19.33
N LYS A 157 -17.13 8.86 -19.19
CA LYS A 157 -17.92 9.55 -18.16
C LYS A 157 -17.58 9.14 -16.72
N GLU A 158 -17.18 7.89 -16.51
CA GLU A 158 -16.79 7.40 -15.18
C GLU A 158 -15.52 8.11 -14.68
N VAL A 159 -14.54 8.32 -15.56
CA VAL A 159 -13.23 8.92 -15.22
C VAL A 159 -13.10 10.41 -15.57
N ASP A 160 -14.02 10.94 -16.37
CA ASP A 160 -14.11 12.34 -16.79
C ASP A 160 -15.60 12.78 -16.88
N PRO A 161 -16.31 12.92 -15.72
CA PRO A 161 -17.74 13.24 -15.71
C PRO A 161 -18.09 14.58 -16.37
N GLN A 162 -17.14 15.52 -16.37
CA GLN A 162 -17.30 16.84 -16.98
C GLN A 162 -16.90 16.88 -18.46
N GLY A 163 -16.37 15.78 -19.03
CA GLY A 163 -15.96 15.71 -20.43
C GLY A 163 -14.82 16.67 -20.79
N GLN A 164 -13.93 16.98 -19.83
CA GLN A 164 -12.87 17.98 -19.94
C GLN A 164 -11.71 17.53 -20.83
N ARG A 165 -11.45 16.23 -20.87
CA ARG A 165 -10.30 15.59 -21.54
C ARG A 165 -10.75 14.49 -22.50
N THR A 166 -12.05 14.40 -22.76
CA THR A 166 -12.67 13.45 -23.68
C THR A 166 -13.01 14.10 -25.01
N ILE A 167 -12.59 13.46 -26.10
CA ILE A 167 -12.87 13.83 -27.49
C ILE A 167 -13.74 12.72 -28.08
N GLY A 168 -14.93 13.07 -28.56
CA GLY A 168 -15.82 12.11 -29.21
C GLY A 168 -15.47 11.94 -30.67
N VAL A 169 -15.37 10.69 -31.14
CA VAL A 169 -15.17 10.39 -32.56
C VAL A 169 -16.24 9.43 -33.04
N ILE A 170 -16.96 9.85 -34.08
CA ILE A 170 -18.04 9.09 -34.69
C ILE A 170 -17.56 8.52 -36.01
N THR A 171 -17.49 7.19 -36.12
CA THR A 171 -17.04 6.48 -37.32
C THR A 171 -18.23 5.88 -38.06
N LYS A 172 -18.03 5.36 -39.28
CA LYS A 172 -19.07 4.61 -40.05
C LYS A 172 -20.36 5.40 -40.31
N LEU A 173 -20.24 6.72 -40.52
CA LEU A 173 -21.37 7.60 -40.85
C LEU A 173 -22.00 7.25 -42.21
N ASP A 174 -21.26 6.58 -43.07
CA ASP A 174 -21.67 6.07 -44.38
C ASP A 174 -22.52 4.79 -44.31
N LEU A 175 -22.54 4.11 -43.16
CA LEU A 175 -23.27 2.86 -42.93
C LEU A 175 -24.52 3.05 -42.05
N MET A 176 -25.00 4.28 -41.94
CA MET A 176 -26.26 4.57 -41.25
C MET A 176 -27.46 4.19 -42.13
N ASP A 177 -28.56 3.82 -41.50
CA ASP A 177 -29.80 3.48 -42.21
C ASP A 177 -30.35 4.71 -42.93
N GLU A 178 -30.87 4.53 -44.15
CA GLU A 178 -31.46 5.61 -44.93
C GLU A 178 -32.58 6.29 -44.15
N GLY A 179 -32.52 7.63 -44.06
CA GLY A 179 -33.46 8.43 -43.26
C GLY A 179 -33.02 8.70 -41.82
N THR A 180 -31.90 8.11 -41.37
CA THR A 180 -31.28 8.44 -40.07
C THR A 180 -30.02 9.27 -40.25
N ASP A 181 -29.72 10.14 -39.28
CA ASP A 181 -28.45 10.86 -39.22
C ASP A 181 -27.96 11.03 -37.77
N ALA A 182 -26.66 11.30 -37.63
CA ALA A 182 -25.99 11.54 -36.36
C ALA A 182 -25.79 13.05 -36.10
N ARG A 183 -26.64 13.91 -36.69
CA ARG A 183 -26.45 15.36 -36.64
C ARG A 183 -26.47 15.90 -35.22
N ASP A 184 -27.42 15.47 -34.40
CA ASP A 184 -27.55 15.95 -33.01
C ASP A 184 -26.36 15.55 -32.13
N VAL A 185 -25.71 14.43 -32.47
CA VAL A 185 -24.47 14.00 -31.82
C VAL A 185 -23.31 14.91 -32.25
N LEU A 186 -23.15 15.11 -33.57
CA LEU A 186 -22.06 15.91 -34.14
C LEU A 186 -22.19 17.41 -33.79
N GLU A 187 -23.40 17.91 -33.60
CA GLU A 187 -23.68 19.25 -33.09
C GLU A 187 -23.57 19.37 -31.56
N ASN A 188 -23.15 18.29 -30.88
CA ASN A 188 -22.89 18.24 -29.44
C ASN A 188 -24.14 18.50 -28.58
N LYS A 189 -25.34 18.16 -29.07
CA LYS A 189 -26.62 18.39 -28.38
C LYS A 189 -27.05 17.21 -27.51
N LEU A 190 -26.85 15.98 -27.99
CA LEU A 190 -27.33 14.78 -27.30
C LEU A 190 -26.53 14.48 -26.04
N LEU A 191 -25.20 14.44 -26.16
CA LEU A 191 -24.29 14.17 -25.06
C LEU A 191 -23.13 15.16 -25.07
N PRO A 192 -23.24 16.32 -24.39
CA PRO A 192 -22.27 17.39 -24.56
C PRO A 192 -20.88 17.01 -24.00
N LEU A 193 -19.86 17.08 -24.86
CA LEU A 193 -18.44 17.01 -24.49
C LEU A 193 -17.80 18.39 -24.64
N ARG A 194 -16.88 18.78 -23.75
CA ARG A 194 -16.20 20.09 -23.84
C ARG A 194 -15.36 20.23 -25.11
N ARG A 195 -14.81 19.12 -25.60
CA ARG A 195 -14.01 19.07 -26.84
C ARG A 195 -14.81 18.67 -28.08
N GLY A 196 -16.11 18.45 -27.93
CA GLY A 196 -17.05 18.13 -29.02
C GLY A 196 -16.84 16.76 -29.67
N TYR A 197 -17.52 16.58 -30.81
CA TYR A 197 -17.48 15.37 -31.63
C TYR A 197 -16.92 15.65 -33.01
N ILE A 198 -16.22 14.66 -33.56
CA ILE A 198 -15.68 14.69 -34.91
C ILE A 198 -16.12 13.43 -35.64
N GLY A 199 -16.80 13.61 -36.76
CA GLY A 199 -17.22 12.55 -37.66
C GLY A 199 -16.10 12.19 -38.64
N VAL A 200 -15.88 10.90 -38.86
CA VAL A 200 -14.95 10.38 -39.87
C VAL A 200 -15.57 9.27 -40.69
N VAL A 201 -15.14 9.16 -41.94
CA VAL A 201 -15.52 8.07 -42.84
C VAL A 201 -14.25 7.34 -43.27
N ASN A 202 -14.16 6.07 -42.88
CA ASN A 202 -12.98 5.25 -43.11
C ASN A 202 -13.15 4.36 -44.36
N ARG A 203 -12.04 3.78 -44.84
CA ARG A 203 -12.09 2.74 -45.90
C ARG A 203 -12.91 1.54 -45.43
N SER A 204 -13.82 1.06 -46.28
CA SER A 204 -14.55 -0.19 -46.04
C SER A 204 -13.63 -1.41 -46.19
N GLN A 205 -14.07 -2.58 -45.74
CA GLN A 205 -13.29 -3.81 -45.94
C GLN A 205 -13.01 -4.08 -47.44
N LYS A 206 -14.00 -3.82 -48.31
CA LYS A 206 -13.83 -3.92 -49.76
C LYS A 206 -12.80 -2.95 -50.31
N ASP A 207 -12.77 -1.71 -49.81
CA ASP A 207 -11.77 -0.72 -50.22
C ASP A 207 -10.35 -1.14 -49.78
N ILE A 208 -10.23 -1.83 -48.65
CA ILE A 208 -8.95 -2.32 -48.12
C ILE A 208 -8.46 -3.51 -48.95
N ASP A 209 -9.32 -4.49 -49.22
CA ASP A 209 -8.99 -5.65 -50.05
C ASP A 209 -8.61 -5.21 -51.48
N GLY A 210 -9.27 -4.15 -51.98
CA GLY A 210 -8.95 -3.48 -53.24
C GLY A 210 -7.76 -2.52 -53.18
N LYS A 211 -7.04 -2.43 -52.05
CA LYS A 211 -5.89 -1.53 -51.81
C LYS A 211 -6.12 -0.08 -52.25
N LYS A 212 -7.32 0.45 -51.98
CA LYS A 212 -7.69 1.82 -52.32
C LYS A 212 -6.71 2.82 -51.70
N ASP A 213 -6.21 3.70 -52.54
CA ASP A 213 -5.29 4.77 -52.14
C ASP A 213 -5.93 5.71 -51.10
N ILE A 214 -5.10 6.22 -50.21
CA ILE A 214 -5.54 7.05 -49.09
C ILE A 214 -5.92 8.44 -49.55
N THR A 215 -5.24 8.99 -50.57
CA THR A 215 -5.63 10.27 -51.18
C THR A 215 -7.04 10.18 -51.75
N ALA A 216 -7.35 9.05 -52.40
CA ALA A 216 -8.69 8.76 -52.89
C ALA A 216 -9.71 8.57 -51.76
N ALA A 217 -9.31 7.95 -50.64
CA ALA A 217 -10.17 7.80 -49.46
C ALA A 217 -10.48 9.15 -48.79
N LEU A 218 -9.50 10.04 -48.61
CA LEU A 218 -9.69 11.38 -48.07
C LEU A 218 -10.56 12.25 -48.99
N ALA A 219 -10.37 12.14 -50.32
CA ALA A 219 -11.23 12.80 -51.29
C ALA A 219 -12.67 12.29 -51.23
N ALA A 220 -12.87 10.97 -51.06
CA ALA A 220 -14.19 10.38 -50.88
C ALA A 220 -14.85 10.82 -49.57
N GLU A 221 -14.11 10.87 -48.47
CA GLU A 221 -14.58 11.39 -47.17
C GLU A 221 -15.03 12.85 -47.31
N ARG A 222 -14.20 13.71 -47.92
CA ARG A 222 -14.57 15.12 -48.14
C ARG A 222 -15.80 15.25 -49.04
N LYS A 223 -15.90 14.43 -50.10
CA LYS A 223 -17.06 14.40 -50.98
C LYS A 223 -18.33 14.01 -50.21
N PHE A 224 -18.27 12.97 -49.37
CA PHE A 224 -19.38 12.53 -48.54
C PHE A 224 -19.92 13.66 -47.66
N PHE A 225 -19.06 14.33 -46.90
CA PHE A 225 -19.49 15.42 -46.02
C PHE A 225 -20.06 16.63 -46.79
N LEU A 226 -19.58 16.91 -48.00
CA LEU A 226 -20.10 18.01 -48.84
C LEU A 226 -21.42 17.66 -49.55
N SER A 227 -21.62 16.39 -49.91
CA SER A 227 -22.82 15.92 -50.60
C SER A 227 -23.98 15.60 -49.66
N HIS A 228 -23.70 15.23 -48.41
CA HIS A 228 -24.74 14.81 -47.47
C HIS A 228 -25.53 16.01 -46.92
N PRO A 229 -26.87 16.07 -47.08
CA PRO A 229 -27.67 17.24 -46.71
C PRO A 229 -27.59 17.58 -45.22
N SER A 230 -27.59 16.58 -44.33
CA SER A 230 -27.52 16.78 -42.87
C SER A 230 -26.14 17.19 -42.34
N TYR A 231 -25.06 17.00 -43.10
CA TYR A 231 -23.68 17.25 -42.63
C TYR A 231 -22.95 18.36 -43.40
N ARG A 232 -23.54 18.86 -44.49
CA ARG A 232 -22.93 19.86 -45.38
C ARG A 232 -22.44 21.10 -44.66
N HIS A 233 -23.20 21.62 -43.69
CA HIS A 233 -22.81 22.79 -42.90
C HIS A 233 -21.72 22.50 -41.85
N LEU A 234 -21.46 21.21 -41.58
CA LEU A 234 -20.42 20.74 -40.67
C LEU A 234 -19.14 20.29 -41.39
N ALA A 235 -19.15 20.22 -42.72
CA ALA A 235 -18.09 19.59 -43.51
C ALA A 235 -16.67 20.11 -43.20
N ASP A 236 -16.51 21.38 -42.83
CA ASP A 236 -15.22 21.98 -42.47
C ASP A 236 -14.70 21.61 -41.07
N ARG A 237 -15.59 21.11 -40.21
CA ARG A 237 -15.28 20.60 -38.85
C ARG A 237 -15.34 19.07 -38.77
N MET A 238 -15.37 18.40 -39.91
CA MET A 238 -15.46 16.94 -40.01
C MET A 238 -14.33 16.38 -40.86
N GLY A 239 -14.16 15.06 -40.76
CA GLY A 239 -13.18 14.31 -41.52
C GLY A 239 -11.84 14.15 -40.82
N THR A 240 -11.06 13.22 -41.35
CA THR A 240 -9.76 12.84 -40.80
C THR A 240 -8.76 14.02 -40.74
N PRO A 241 -8.62 14.88 -41.76
CA PRO A 241 -7.64 15.97 -41.70
C PRO A 241 -7.96 16.96 -40.57
N TYR A 242 -9.25 17.23 -40.34
CA TYR A 242 -9.68 18.07 -39.23
C TYR A 242 -9.40 17.41 -37.88
N LEU A 243 -9.67 16.10 -37.75
CA LEU A 243 -9.35 15.32 -36.55
C LEU A 243 -7.85 15.40 -36.20
N GLN A 244 -6.95 15.21 -37.17
CA GLN A 244 -5.51 15.33 -36.96
C GLN A 244 -5.11 16.70 -36.40
N LYS A 245 -5.64 17.77 -37.01
CA LYS A 245 -5.37 19.14 -36.59
C LYS A 245 -5.86 19.40 -35.17
N VAL A 246 -7.07 18.96 -34.85
CA VAL A 246 -7.65 19.11 -33.51
C VAL A 246 -6.86 18.31 -32.49
N LEU A 247 -6.53 17.04 -32.77
CA LEU A 247 -5.76 16.21 -31.83
C LEU A 247 -4.40 16.81 -31.51
N ASN A 248 -3.68 17.35 -32.50
CA ASN A 248 -2.40 18.03 -32.25
C ASN A 248 -2.59 19.29 -31.40
N GLN A 249 -3.54 20.15 -31.76
CA GLN A 249 -3.80 21.37 -30.99
C GLN A 249 -4.18 21.05 -29.54
N GLN A 250 -5.06 20.08 -29.34
CA GLN A 250 -5.51 19.66 -28.03
C GLN A 250 -4.39 19.00 -27.22
N LEU A 251 -3.56 18.16 -27.83
CA LEU A 251 -2.39 17.57 -27.18
C LEU A 251 -1.40 18.66 -26.75
N THR A 252 -1.08 19.60 -27.64
CA THR A 252 -0.12 20.68 -27.35
C THR A 252 -0.60 21.56 -26.21
N ASN A 253 -1.87 21.95 -26.22
CA ASN A 253 -2.46 22.74 -25.14
C ASN A 253 -2.49 21.94 -23.82
N HIS A 254 -2.90 20.67 -23.89
CA HIS A 254 -2.96 19.81 -22.72
C HIS A 254 -1.58 19.57 -22.10
N ILE A 255 -0.54 19.36 -22.91
CA ILE A 255 0.85 19.28 -22.42
C ILE A 255 1.22 20.59 -21.74
N ARG A 256 0.97 21.74 -22.37
CA ARG A 256 1.29 23.07 -21.79
C ARG A 256 0.63 23.28 -20.43
N ASP A 257 -0.64 22.90 -20.30
CA ASP A 257 -1.42 23.11 -19.07
C ASP A 257 -1.03 22.12 -17.96
N THR A 258 -0.69 20.88 -18.31
CA THR A 258 -0.38 19.81 -17.34
C THR A 258 1.10 19.76 -16.92
N LEU A 259 2.02 20.30 -17.73
CA LEU A 259 3.46 20.23 -17.48
C LEU A 259 3.89 20.92 -16.19
N PRO A 260 3.36 22.10 -15.79
CA PRO A 260 3.67 22.70 -14.49
C PRO A 260 3.28 21.81 -13.31
N GLY A 261 2.09 21.19 -13.37
CA GLY A 261 1.60 20.26 -12.35
C GLY A 261 2.46 18.99 -12.27
N LEU A 262 2.81 18.42 -13.43
CA LEU A 262 3.70 17.26 -13.51
C LEU A 262 5.08 17.57 -12.94
N ARG A 263 5.67 18.74 -13.28
CA ARG A 263 6.95 19.19 -12.73
C ARG A 263 6.91 19.27 -11.21
N ASN A 264 5.87 19.90 -10.65
CA ASN A 264 5.74 20.03 -9.19
C ASN A 264 5.60 18.67 -8.52
N LYS A 265 4.82 17.73 -9.11
CA LYS A 265 4.69 16.36 -8.60
C LYS A 265 6.03 15.62 -8.60
N LEU A 266 6.76 15.69 -9.72
CA LEU A 266 8.07 15.06 -9.84
C LEU A 266 9.08 15.68 -8.87
N GLN A 267 9.02 16.99 -8.65
CA GLN A 267 9.88 17.68 -7.69
C GLN A 267 9.58 17.27 -6.24
N SER A 268 8.30 17.14 -5.87
CA SER A 268 7.92 16.62 -4.55
C SER A 268 8.36 15.17 -4.36
N GLN A 269 8.21 14.33 -5.38
CA GLN A 269 8.69 12.94 -5.34
C GLN A 269 10.21 12.86 -5.24
N LEU A 270 10.93 13.68 -6.02
CA LEU A 270 12.39 13.79 -5.94
C LEU A 270 12.82 14.19 -4.53
N LEU A 271 12.19 15.20 -3.93
CA LEU A 271 12.56 15.68 -2.59
C LEU A 271 12.28 14.62 -1.51
N SER A 272 11.23 13.81 -1.66
CA SER A 272 10.99 12.67 -0.77
C SER A 272 12.08 11.62 -0.90
N ILE A 273 12.44 11.25 -2.14
CA ILE A 273 13.48 10.26 -2.40
C ILE A 273 14.85 10.80 -1.98
N GLU A 274 15.13 12.09 -2.17
CA GLU A 274 16.38 12.71 -1.75
C GLU A 274 16.58 12.63 -0.24
N LYS A 275 15.52 12.76 0.57
CA LYS A 275 15.61 12.55 2.02
C LYS A 275 16.06 11.13 2.35
N GLU A 276 15.42 10.13 1.75
CA GLU A 276 15.82 8.72 1.93
C GLU A 276 17.26 8.51 1.43
N VAL A 277 17.57 8.98 0.22
CA VAL A 277 18.89 8.83 -0.38
C VAL A 277 19.96 9.50 0.46
N ASP A 278 19.73 10.63 1.13
CA ASP A 278 20.71 11.26 2.01
C ASP A 278 21.11 10.37 3.20
N GLU A 279 20.16 9.59 3.73
CA GLU A 279 20.43 8.56 4.74
C GLU A 279 21.32 7.42 4.17
N TYR A 280 21.20 7.16 2.87
CA TYR A 280 21.99 6.15 2.13
C TYR A 280 23.25 6.70 1.45
N LYS A 281 23.46 8.02 1.27
CA LYS A 281 24.62 8.57 0.52
C LYS A 281 25.96 8.20 1.16
N ASN A 282 25.96 8.04 2.48
CA ASN A 282 27.14 7.63 3.25
C ASN A 282 27.29 6.08 3.31
N PHE A 283 26.64 5.34 2.42
CA PHE A 283 26.63 3.87 2.41
C PHE A 283 27.84 3.35 1.64
N ARG A 284 28.87 2.95 2.39
CA ARG A 284 29.88 2.01 1.93
C ARG A 284 29.61 0.66 2.60
N PRO A 285 29.38 -0.42 1.82
CA PRO A 285 29.02 -1.73 2.38
C PRO A 285 30.08 -2.31 3.35
N ASP A 286 31.33 -1.86 3.27
CA ASP A 286 32.47 -2.38 4.04
C ASP A 286 32.96 -1.50 5.21
N ASP A 287 32.26 -0.42 5.59
CA ASP A 287 32.75 0.46 6.68
C ASP A 287 32.36 -0.06 8.10
N PRO A 288 33.32 -0.51 8.94
CA PRO A 288 33.04 -1.00 10.28
C PRO A 288 32.49 0.09 11.21
N ALA A 289 32.82 1.37 10.95
CA ALA A 289 32.38 2.49 11.78
C ALA A 289 30.86 2.69 11.72
N ARG A 290 30.23 2.33 10.59
CA ARG A 290 28.77 2.44 10.42
C ARG A 290 28.01 1.33 11.12
N LYS A 291 28.55 0.10 11.18
CA LYS A 291 27.95 -1.00 11.97
C LYS A 291 27.90 -0.61 13.45
N THR A 292 28.97 0.00 13.95
CA THR A 292 29.04 0.53 15.32
C THR A 292 28.07 1.71 15.51
N LYS A 293 27.99 2.64 14.57
CA LYS A 293 27.05 3.78 14.64
C LYS A 293 25.58 3.35 14.61
N ALA A 294 25.23 2.40 13.74
CA ALA A 294 23.87 1.85 13.65
C ALA A 294 23.49 1.11 14.94
N LEU A 295 24.40 0.28 15.46
CA LEU A 295 24.20 -0.38 16.76
C LEU A 295 24.01 0.63 17.89
N LEU A 296 24.83 1.69 17.93
CA LEU A 296 24.74 2.74 18.93
C LEU A 296 23.42 3.52 18.83
N GLN A 297 22.96 3.84 17.63
CA GLN A 297 21.66 4.48 17.40
C GLN A 297 20.50 3.57 17.81
N MET A 298 20.55 2.27 17.51
CA MET A 298 19.53 1.31 17.94
C MET A 298 19.47 1.19 19.47
N VAL A 299 20.62 1.15 20.15
CA VAL A 299 20.70 1.09 21.62
C VAL A 299 20.19 2.38 22.25
N GLN A 300 20.58 3.55 21.71
CA GLN A 300 20.09 4.84 22.19
C GLN A 300 18.57 4.97 22.01
N GLN A 301 18.04 4.59 20.86
CA GLN A 301 16.60 4.62 20.61
C GLN A 301 15.85 3.68 21.55
N PHE A 302 16.36 2.45 21.77
CA PHE A 302 15.78 1.52 22.72
C PHE A 302 15.75 2.07 24.15
N ALA A 303 16.84 2.72 24.59
CA ALA A 303 16.93 3.30 25.92
C ALA A 303 15.89 4.42 26.11
N VAL A 304 15.79 5.35 25.16
CA VAL A 304 14.80 6.44 25.17
C VAL A 304 13.37 5.89 25.13
N ASP A 305 13.09 4.91 24.28
CA ASP A 305 11.77 4.30 24.17
C ASP A 305 11.36 3.55 25.45
N PHE A 306 12.32 2.88 26.10
CA PHE A 306 12.09 2.20 27.37
C PHE A 306 11.81 3.20 28.50
N GLU A 307 12.61 4.25 28.62
CA GLU A 307 12.43 5.34 29.59
C GLU A 307 11.07 6.01 29.42
N LYS A 308 10.72 6.43 28.20
CA LYS A 308 9.42 7.03 27.87
C LYS A 308 8.24 6.15 28.30
N ARG A 309 8.33 4.83 28.15
CA ARG A 309 7.25 3.90 28.54
C ARG A 309 7.15 3.66 30.05
N ILE A 310 8.26 3.72 30.78
CA ILE A 310 8.26 3.59 32.24
C ILE A 310 7.80 4.88 32.90
N GLU A 311 8.17 6.03 32.36
CA GLU A 311 7.78 7.34 32.91
C GLU A 311 6.40 7.82 32.41
N GLY A 312 5.86 7.22 31.35
CA GLY A 312 4.56 7.58 30.79
C GLY A 312 4.60 8.74 29.79
N SER A 313 5.78 9.10 29.29
CA SER A 313 6.03 10.20 28.35
C SER A 313 6.14 9.71 26.89
N GLY A 314 5.37 8.69 26.52
CA GLY A 314 5.40 8.08 25.19
C GLY A 314 4.69 8.94 24.13
N ASP A 315 5.28 9.03 22.92
CA ASP A 315 4.71 9.79 21.79
C ASP A 315 3.42 9.15 21.23
N GLN A 316 3.17 7.88 21.54
CA GLN A 316 1.95 7.14 21.20
C GLN A 316 1.35 6.57 22.48
N ILE A 317 0.28 7.20 22.97
CA ILE A 317 -0.43 6.79 24.18
C ILE A 317 -1.48 5.75 23.78
N ASP A 318 -1.37 4.54 24.32
CA ASP A 318 -2.40 3.51 24.18
C ASP A 318 -3.63 3.93 25.01
N THR A 319 -4.77 4.11 24.35
CA THR A 319 -6.03 4.54 24.98
C THR A 319 -6.90 3.38 25.46
N TYR A 320 -6.55 2.13 25.13
CA TYR A 320 -7.37 0.96 25.40
C TYR A 320 -6.92 0.21 26.66
N GLU A 321 -5.61 0.09 26.89
CA GLU A 321 -5.05 -0.64 28.03
C GLU A 321 -3.97 0.13 28.78
N LEU A 322 -3.91 -0.06 30.10
CA LEU A 322 -2.80 0.40 30.93
C LEU A 322 -1.53 -0.38 30.58
N SER A 323 -0.46 0.33 30.28
CA SER A 323 0.82 -0.26 29.87
C SER A 323 2.01 0.33 30.63
N GLY A 324 3.10 -0.46 30.73
CA GLY A 324 4.39 0.01 31.23
C GLY A 324 4.31 0.60 32.64
N GLY A 325 4.74 1.86 32.79
CA GLY A 325 4.77 2.58 34.06
C GLY A 325 3.42 2.67 34.76
N ALA A 326 2.35 2.93 34.02
CA ALA A 326 1.01 3.06 34.60
C ALA A 326 0.51 1.73 35.19
N ARG A 327 0.86 0.61 34.56
CA ARG A 327 0.51 -0.73 35.05
C ARG A 327 1.35 -1.13 36.27
N ILE A 328 2.63 -0.75 36.30
CA ILE A 328 3.49 -0.90 37.48
C ILE A 328 2.93 -0.10 38.67
N ASN A 329 2.52 1.15 38.43
CA ASN A 329 1.90 2.00 39.44
C ASN A 329 0.64 1.34 40.03
N ARG A 330 -0.23 0.81 39.17
CA ARG A 330 -1.42 0.03 39.58
C ARG A 330 -1.07 -1.20 40.44
N ILE A 331 0.01 -1.91 40.10
CA ILE A 331 0.46 -3.07 40.89
C ILE A 331 0.83 -2.64 42.31
N PHE A 332 1.59 -1.55 42.46
CA PHE A 332 2.02 -1.07 43.77
C PHE A 332 0.90 -0.48 44.63
N HIS A 333 -0.02 0.27 44.02
CA HIS A 333 -0.99 1.08 44.77
C HIS A 333 -2.40 0.48 44.84
N GLU A 334 -2.79 -0.40 43.93
CA GLU A 334 -4.09 -1.08 43.98
C GLU A 334 -3.94 -2.56 44.31
N ARG A 335 -3.12 -3.28 43.54
CA ARG A 335 -3.08 -4.76 43.61
C ARG A 335 -2.37 -5.27 44.86
N PHE A 336 -1.24 -4.68 45.22
CA PHE A 336 -0.47 -5.11 46.39
C PHE A 336 -1.20 -4.84 47.72
N PRO A 337 -1.77 -3.65 47.97
CA PRO A 337 -2.60 -3.42 49.16
C PRO A 337 -3.81 -4.34 49.22
N PHE A 338 -4.46 -4.59 48.07
CA PHE A 338 -5.57 -5.56 48.01
C PHE A 338 -5.13 -6.96 48.43
N GLU A 339 -3.98 -7.45 47.96
CA GLU A 339 -3.48 -8.78 48.34
C GLU A 339 -3.12 -8.86 49.84
N LEU A 340 -2.65 -7.75 50.44
CA LEU A 340 -2.41 -7.65 51.88
C LEU A 340 -3.71 -7.69 52.70
N VAL A 341 -4.75 -7.00 52.26
CA VAL A 341 -6.06 -6.98 52.96
C VAL A 341 -6.80 -8.30 52.77
N LYS A 342 -6.68 -8.93 51.59
CA LYS A 342 -7.23 -10.26 51.29
C LYS A 342 -6.66 -11.36 52.19
N MET A 343 -5.52 -11.12 52.85
CA MET A 343 -5.06 -11.98 53.95
C MET A 343 -6.01 -11.84 55.15
N GLU A 344 -7.22 -12.38 55.01
CA GLU A 344 -8.19 -12.43 56.08
C GLU A 344 -7.63 -13.27 57.23
N PHE A 345 -7.88 -12.76 58.43
CA PHE A 345 -7.57 -13.44 59.66
C PHE A 345 -8.80 -14.23 60.07
N ASP A 346 -8.70 -15.56 60.12
CA ASP A 346 -9.72 -16.33 60.82
C ASP A 346 -9.58 -16.02 62.33
N GLU A 347 -10.45 -15.13 62.82
CA GLU A 347 -10.48 -14.75 64.23
C GLU A 347 -10.62 -15.95 65.16
N LYS A 348 -11.34 -17.01 64.74
CA LYS A 348 -11.54 -18.21 65.56
C LYS A 348 -10.24 -19.00 65.65
N GLU A 349 -9.54 -19.14 64.54
CA GLU A 349 -8.22 -19.79 64.52
C GLU A 349 -7.19 -18.98 65.31
N LEU A 350 -7.16 -17.65 65.14
CA LEU A 350 -6.24 -16.78 65.87
C LEU A 350 -6.48 -16.84 67.39
N ARG A 351 -7.74 -16.79 67.84
CA ARG A 351 -8.09 -16.95 69.27
C ARG A 351 -7.66 -18.32 69.81
N ARG A 352 -7.83 -19.38 69.01
CA ARG A 352 -7.37 -20.74 69.35
C ARG A 352 -5.84 -20.77 69.50
N GLU A 353 -5.10 -20.18 68.56
CA GLU A 353 -3.63 -20.12 68.60
C GLU A 353 -3.12 -19.32 69.80
N ILE A 354 -3.74 -18.18 70.11
CA ILE A 354 -3.42 -17.38 71.31
C ILE A 354 -3.65 -18.22 72.57
N SER A 355 -4.78 -18.95 72.65
CA SER A 355 -5.07 -19.83 73.79
C SER A 355 -4.02 -20.92 73.99
N TYR A 356 -3.61 -21.60 72.91
CA TYR A 356 -2.55 -22.61 72.96
C TYR A 356 -1.19 -21.99 73.31
N ALA A 357 -0.84 -20.84 72.72
CA ALA A 357 0.42 -20.15 73.01
C ALA A 357 0.53 -19.79 74.49
N ILE A 358 -0.53 -19.20 75.06
CA ILE A 358 -0.61 -18.86 76.48
C ILE A 358 -0.48 -20.13 77.33
N LYS A 359 -1.26 -21.19 77.06
CA LYS A 359 -1.20 -22.45 77.83
C LYS A 359 0.19 -23.11 77.78
N ASN A 360 0.82 -23.13 76.60
CA ASN A 360 2.15 -23.73 76.41
C ASN A 360 3.25 -22.94 77.12
N ILE A 361 3.16 -21.60 77.16
CA ILE A 361 4.17 -20.77 77.84
C ILE A 361 4.05 -20.91 79.37
N HIS A 362 2.84 -21.05 79.92
CA HIS A 362 2.65 -21.29 81.35
C HIS A 362 3.03 -22.72 81.77
N GLY A 363 2.92 -23.69 80.85
CA GLY A 363 3.35 -25.07 81.07
C GLY A 363 2.63 -25.72 82.26
N ILE A 364 3.40 -26.30 83.18
CA ILE A 364 2.90 -27.05 84.35
C ILE A 364 2.49 -26.12 85.52
N ARG A 365 2.77 -24.81 85.42
CA ARG A 365 2.46 -23.84 86.48
C ARG A 365 1.05 -23.27 86.27
N GLN A 366 0.12 -23.61 87.15
CA GLN A 366 -1.32 -23.28 87.03
C GLN A 366 -1.68 -21.81 87.37
N THR A 367 -0.73 -20.95 87.69
CA THR A 367 -0.99 -19.57 88.13
C THR A 367 -0.05 -18.58 87.45
N GLY A 368 -0.42 -18.15 86.26
CA GLY A 368 0.13 -16.93 85.65
C GLY A 368 -0.92 -15.83 85.73
N LEU A 369 -0.76 -14.90 86.67
CA LEU A 369 -1.61 -13.70 86.79
C LEU A 369 -1.38 -12.71 85.63
N PHE A 370 -0.32 -12.90 84.83
CA PHE A 370 0.09 -12.04 83.73
C PHE A 370 0.14 -12.81 82.41
N THR A 371 -0.31 -12.17 81.33
CA THR A 371 -0.16 -12.74 79.98
C THR A 371 1.30 -12.59 79.54
N PRO A 372 2.01 -13.67 79.13
CA PRO A 372 3.42 -13.57 78.78
C PRO A 372 3.62 -12.86 77.44
N ASP A 373 4.50 -11.84 77.41
CA ASP A 373 4.89 -11.09 76.20
C ASP A 373 5.37 -11.99 75.05
N MET A 374 5.89 -13.16 75.39
CA MET A 374 6.31 -14.19 74.43
C MET A 374 5.15 -14.74 73.59
N ALA A 375 3.92 -14.79 74.13
CA ALA A 375 2.73 -15.24 73.39
C ALA A 375 2.41 -14.24 72.28
N PHE A 376 2.38 -12.95 72.63
CA PHE A 376 2.15 -11.86 71.69
C PHE A 376 3.25 -11.84 70.60
N GLU A 377 4.52 -11.89 71.01
CA GLU A 377 5.64 -11.88 70.07
C GLU A 377 5.60 -13.07 69.10
N THR A 378 5.26 -14.27 69.59
CA THR A 378 5.16 -15.49 68.76
C THR A 378 4.03 -15.38 67.74
N ILE A 379 2.85 -14.92 68.17
CA ILE A 379 1.67 -14.78 67.30
C ILE A 379 1.91 -13.68 66.24
N VAL A 380 2.45 -12.53 66.63
CA VAL A 380 2.74 -11.44 65.68
C VAL A 380 3.86 -11.85 64.71
N LYS A 381 4.94 -12.50 65.16
CA LYS A 381 5.98 -13.05 64.27
C LYS A 381 5.39 -14.03 63.25
N LYS A 382 4.49 -14.91 63.68
CA LYS A 382 3.81 -15.85 62.80
C LYS A 382 2.98 -15.12 61.75
N GLN A 383 2.32 -14.02 62.11
CA GLN A 383 1.57 -13.23 61.16
C GLN A 383 2.45 -12.45 60.18
N VAL A 384 3.52 -11.81 60.65
CA VAL A 384 4.45 -11.06 59.79
C VAL A 384 5.08 -11.97 58.72
N LYS A 385 5.35 -13.24 59.05
CA LYS A 385 5.83 -14.22 58.07
C LYS A 385 4.86 -14.42 56.89
N LYS A 386 3.55 -14.29 57.09
CA LYS A 386 2.56 -14.44 56.02
C LYS A 386 2.60 -13.28 55.01
N ILE A 387 3.12 -12.11 55.40
CA ILE A 387 3.28 -10.93 54.51
C ILE A 387 4.32 -11.18 53.40
N ARG A 388 5.22 -12.16 53.61
CA ARG A 388 6.27 -12.50 52.66
C ARG A 388 5.73 -12.92 51.30
N GLU A 389 4.66 -13.71 51.26
CA GLU A 389 4.11 -14.25 50.02
C GLU A 389 3.49 -13.17 49.11
N PRO A 390 2.64 -12.24 49.60
CA PRO A 390 2.19 -11.09 48.82
C PRO A 390 3.32 -10.20 48.30
N CYS A 391 4.38 -10.00 49.09
CA CYS A 391 5.55 -9.23 48.67
C CYS A 391 6.28 -9.91 47.50
N LEU A 392 6.48 -11.22 47.55
CA LEU A 392 7.09 -11.98 46.45
C LEU A 392 6.21 -11.94 45.19
N LYS A 393 4.90 -12.08 45.34
CA LYS A 393 3.93 -11.99 44.24
C LYS A 393 3.92 -10.61 43.59
N CYS A 394 4.04 -9.54 44.38
CA CYS A 394 4.19 -8.17 43.89
C CYS A 394 5.44 -8.03 43.01
N VAL A 395 6.59 -8.51 43.49
CA VAL A 395 7.85 -8.51 42.73
C VAL A 395 7.70 -9.27 41.40
N ASP A 396 7.07 -10.46 41.41
CA ASP A 396 6.87 -11.25 40.20
C ASP A 396 5.94 -10.57 39.18
N MET A 397 4.91 -9.86 39.65
CA MET A 397 4.02 -9.08 38.77
C MET A 397 4.77 -7.90 38.13
N VAL A 398 5.61 -7.18 38.89
CA VAL A 398 6.43 -6.08 38.36
C VAL A 398 7.46 -6.58 37.35
N ILE A 399 8.15 -7.69 37.65
CA ILE A 399 9.12 -8.31 36.72
C ILE A 399 8.43 -8.72 35.42
N SER A 400 7.23 -9.29 35.50
CA SER A 400 6.45 -9.69 34.32
C SER A 400 6.12 -8.48 33.43
N GLU A 401 5.73 -7.36 34.04
CA GLU A 401 5.42 -6.13 33.30
C GLU A 401 6.67 -5.48 32.68
N LEU A 402 7.81 -5.50 33.39
CA LEU A 402 9.09 -5.04 32.84
C LEU A 402 9.50 -5.87 31.61
N ILE A 403 9.36 -7.20 31.66
CA ILE A 403 9.64 -8.07 30.52
C ILE A 403 8.72 -7.77 29.33
N ASN A 404 7.44 -7.52 29.59
CA ASN A 404 6.49 -7.14 28.55
C ASN A 404 6.85 -5.79 27.92
N THR A 405 7.26 -4.82 28.72
CA THR A 405 7.70 -3.49 28.25
C THR A 405 8.93 -3.61 27.34
N VAL A 406 9.93 -4.40 27.74
CA VAL A 406 11.11 -4.70 26.92
C VAL A 406 10.71 -5.29 25.57
N ARG A 407 9.83 -6.31 25.56
CA ARG A 407 9.33 -6.93 24.31
C ARG A 407 8.67 -5.92 23.38
N GLN A 408 7.87 -5.03 23.92
CA GLN A 408 7.16 -4.02 23.13
C GLN A 408 8.11 -2.96 22.56
N CYS A 409 9.15 -2.57 23.28
CA CYS A 409 10.21 -1.69 22.76
C CYS A 409 10.99 -2.37 21.62
N THR A 410 11.39 -3.64 21.81
CA THR A 410 12.16 -4.38 20.81
C THR A 410 11.37 -4.57 19.51
N LYS A 411 10.05 -4.79 19.57
CA LYS A 411 9.19 -4.89 18.38
C LYS A 411 9.25 -3.64 17.48
N LYS A 412 9.29 -2.44 18.06
CA LYS A 412 9.38 -1.18 17.29
C LYS A 412 10.73 -1.04 16.59
N VAL A 413 11.81 -1.44 17.27
CA VAL A 413 13.16 -1.45 16.71
C VAL A 413 13.28 -2.44 15.55
N THR A 414 12.57 -3.58 15.60
CA THR A 414 12.55 -4.57 14.51
C THR A 414 11.71 -4.17 13.29
N SER A 415 10.70 -3.32 13.45
CA SER A 415 9.80 -2.86 12.37
C SER A 415 10.22 -1.52 11.75
N GLY A 416 11.26 -0.87 12.29
CA GLY A 416 11.80 0.37 11.75
C GLY A 416 12.62 0.16 10.46
N PRO A 417 12.82 1.21 9.65
CA PRO A 417 13.45 1.14 8.33
C PRO A 417 14.94 0.70 8.36
N ALA A 418 15.52 0.51 9.54
CA ALA A 418 16.90 0.06 9.74
C ALA A 418 17.07 -1.48 9.77
N SER A 419 16.01 -2.27 9.68
CA SER A 419 16.14 -3.73 9.54
C SER A 419 16.41 -4.09 8.07
N PRO A 420 17.52 -4.77 7.73
CA PRO A 420 17.81 -5.20 6.36
C PRO A 420 16.75 -6.15 5.78
N ALA A 421 15.82 -6.65 6.60
CA ALA A 421 14.69 -7.46 6.16
C ALA A 421 13.54 -6.64 5.52
N SER A 422 13.41 -5.34 5.80
CA SER A 422 12.33 -4.50 5.21
C SER A 422 12.71 -3.89 3.86
N ALA A 423 14.00 -3.91 3.49
CA ALA A 423 14.47 -3.49 2.17
C ALA A 423 14.35 -4.64 1.16
N ARG A 424 13.13 -5.11 0.90
CA ARG A 424 12.84 -5.75 -0.39
C ARG A 424 12.54 -4.63 -1.39
N PRO A 425 13.38 -4.37 -2.40
CA PRO A 425 12.91 -3.64 -3.57
C PRO A 425 11.94 -4.57 -4.29
N ALA A 426 10.65 -4.38 -4.06
CA ALA A 426 9.62 -4.92 -4.93
C ALA A 426 9.68 -4.11 -6.24
N LEU A 427 10.62 -4.45 -7.12
CA LEU A 427 10.61 -4.26 -8.58
C LEU A 427 12.03 -4.53 -9.12
N LEU A 428 12.08 -5.34 -10.18
CA LEU A 428 13.25 -5.72 -11.00
C LEU A 428 14.11 -6.88 -10.48
N THR A 429 13.60 -8.12 -10.57
CA THR A 429 14.33 -9.24 -11.21
C THR A 429 13.39 -10.43 -11.40
N GLY A 430 13.18 -10.85 -12.65
CA GLY A 430 12.60 -12.15 -12.97
C GLY A 430 13.61 -13.27 -12.67
N ALA A 431 13.68 -13.71 -11.42
CA ALA A 431 14.49 -14.85 -10.99
C ALA A 431 13.60 -16.04 -10.60
N PRO A 432 13.98 -17.29 -10.92
CA PRO A 432 13.17 -18.49 -10.70
C PRO A 432 13.02 -18.85 -9.20
N PRO A 433 12.01 -19.68 -8.82
CA PRO A 433 11.52 -19.80 -7.44
C PRO A 433 12.41 -20.56 -6.43
N HIS A 434 13.67 -20.87 -6.76
CA HIS A 434 14.50 -21.78 -5.96
C HIS A 434 15.92 -21.27 -5.63
N ALA A 435 16.11 -19.96 -5.50
CA ALA A 435 17.35 -19.45 -4.92
C ALA A 435 17.31 -19.50 -3.37
N PRO A 436 18.31 -20.11 -2.68
CA PRO A 436 18.41 -20.02 -1.23
C PRO A 436 18.56 -18.54 -0.81
N PRO A 437 18.05 -18.14 0.37
CA PRO A 437 18.17 -16.77 0.84
C PRO A 437 19.65 -16.35 0.92
N PRO A 438 19.97 -15.08 0.60
CA PRO A 438 21.34 -14.59 0.67
C PRO A 438 21.90 -14.72 2.10
N PRO A 439 23.21 -15.00 2.27
CA PRO A 439 23.82 -15.36 3.57
C PRO A 439 23.74 -14.28 4.65
N TRP A 440 23.28 -13.08 4.31
CA TRP A 440 23.09 -11.95 5.21
C TRP A 440 21.88 -12.11 6.15
N THR A 441 20.92 -12.99 5.85
CA THR A 441 19.78 -13.26 6.76
C THR A 441 20.19 -13.97 8.06
N GLY A 442 21.42 -14.49 8.15
CA GLY A 442 21.93 -15.19 9.33
C GLY A 442 22.87 -14.38 10.24
N LEU A 443 23.29 -13.17 9.83
CA LEU A 443 24.36 -12.42 10.51
C LEU A 443 23.86 -11.37 11.51
N PHE A 444 22.56 -11.06 11.48
CA PHE A 444 21.91 -10.25 12.49
C PHE A 444 20.70 -11.04 13.03
N THR A 445 20.99 -11.86 14.03
CA THR A 445 20.03 -12.28 15.07
C THR A 445 20.37 -11.63 16.43
N PRO A 446 20.69 -10.30 16.54
CA PRO A 446 20.95 -9.72 17.85
C PRO A 446 19.67 -9.59 18.68
N ASP A 447 18.49 -9.74 18.08
CA ASP A 447 17.17 -9.54 18.63
C ASP A 447 16.81 -10.60 19.69
N LEU A 448 16.92 -11.89 19.39
CA LEU A 448 16.73 -12.94 20.39
C LEU A 448 17.83 -12.91 21.46
N ALA A 449 19.08 -12.63 21.07
CA ALA A 449 20.21 -12.59 21.99
C ALA A 449 20.15 -11.37 22.93
N PHE A 450 19.78 -10.19 22.43
CA PHE A 450 19.59 -8.97 23.19
C PHE A 450 18.36 -9.08 24.07
N GLU A 451 17.22 -9.55 23.55
CA GLU A 451 16.02 -9.78 24.35
C GLU A 451 16.30 -10.81 25.47
N ALA A 452 17.00 -11.90 25.17
CA ALA A 452 17.42 -12.89 26.18
C ALA A 452 18.38 -12.28 27.20
N THR A 453 19.30 -11.42 26.78
CA THR A 453 20.26 -10.74 27.66
C THR A 453 19.55 -9.77 28.58
N VAL A 454 18.68 -8.90 28.06
CA VAL A 454 17.90 -7.94 28.86
C VAL A 454 16.98 -8.68 29.82
N LYS A 455 16.25 -9.72 29.37
CA LYS A 455 15.47 -10.59 30.27
C LYS A 455 16.33 -11.18 31.38
N LYS A 456 17.52 -11.68 31.05
CA LYS A 456 18.46 -12.23 32.04
C LYS A 456 18.91 -11.18 33.05
N GLN A 457 19.14 -9.93 32.63
CA GLN A 457 19.49 -8.84 33.54
C GLN A 457 18.30 -8.43 34.42
N VAL A 458 17.09 -8.35 33.87
CA VAL A 458 15.87 -8.09 34.66
C VAL A 458 15.64 -9.21 35.68
N GLN A 459 15.87 -10.47 35.30
CA GLN A 459 15.78 -11.62 36.21
C GLN A 459 16.76 -11.52 37.39
N LYS A 460 17.96 -10.95 37.17
CA LYS A 460 18.94 -10.73 38.26
C LYS A 460 18.45 -9.74 39.31
N LEU A 461 17.47 -8.88 39.01
CA LEU A 461 16.86 -7.99 39.99
C LEU A 461 15.98 -8.73 41.01
N LYS A 462 15.61 -10.00 40.74
CA LYS A 462 14.78 -10.80 41.62
C LYS A 462 15.46 -11.08 42.96
N GLU A 463 16.72 -11.50 42.95
CA GLU A 463 17.47 -11.83 44.16
C GLU A 463 17.65 -10.63 45.13
N PRO A 464 18.11 -9.44 44.69
CA PRO A 464 18.18 -8.27 45.56
C PRO A 464 16.80 -7.78 46.02
N SER A 465 15.76 -7.89 45.18
CA SER A 465 14.39 -7.57 45.61
C SER A 465 13.90 -8.49 46.74
N ILE A 466 14.21 -9.79 46.65
CA ILE A 466 13.91 -10.75 47.72
C ILE A 466 14.68 -10.40 49.00
N LYS A 467 15.97 -10.02 48.89
CA LYS A 467 16.77 -9.57 50.04
C LYS A 467 16.16 -8.32 50.70
N CYS A 468 15.68 -7.35 49.93
CA CYS A 468 14.97 -6.20 50.47
C CYS A 468 13.70 -6.60 51.22
N VAL A 469 12.91 -7.54 50.68
CA VAL A 469 11.72 -8.08 51.39
C VAL A 469 12.14 -8.73 52.71
N ASP A 470 13.20 -9.54 52.71
CA ASP A 470 13.71 -10.21 53.91
C ASP A 470 14.24 -9.20 54.95
N MET A 471 14.89 -8.11 54.51
CA MET A 471 15.32 -7.01 55.38
C MET A 471 14.13 -6.30 56.03
N VAL A 472 13.08 -5.99 55.27
CA VAL A 472 11.86 -5.34 55.79
C VAL A 472 11.15 -6.25 56.80
N VAL A 473 11.05 -7.54 56.51
CA VAL A 473 10.48 -8.53 57.44
C VAL A 473 11.32 -8.64 58.73
N SER A 474 12.64 -8.59 58.61
CA SER A 474 13.56 -8.59 59.75
C SER A 474 13.40 -7.34 60.63
N GLU A 475 13.35 -6.14 60.02
CA GLU A 475 13.16 -4.88 60.73
C GLU A 475 11.80 -4.78 61.42
N LEU A 476 10.73 -5.26 60.77
CA LEU A 476 9.41 -5.39 61.41
C LEU A 476 9.49 -6.30 62.63
N THR A 477 10.16 -7.45 62.50
CA THR A 477 10.37 -8.40 63.61
C THR A 477 11.17 -7.79 64.76
N SER A 478 12.22 -7.02 64.45
CA SER A 478 13.04 -6.28 65.42
C SER A 478 12.24 -5.20 66.14
N THR A 479 11.38 -4.48 65.41
CA THR A 479 10.51 -3.44 65.96
C THR A 479 9.47 -4.04 66.92
N ILE A 480 8.88 -5.18 66.57
CA ILE A 480 7.95 -5.91 67.45
C ILE A 480 8.63 -6.30 68.76
N ARG A 481 9.88 -6.80 68.70
CA ARG A 481 10.66 -7.14 69.90
C ARG A 481 10.94 -5.91 70.77
N LYS A 482 11.32 -4.78 70.18
CA LYS A 482 11.51 -3.52 70.92
C LYS A 482 10.21 -3.02 71.57
N CYS A 483 9.06 -3.27 70.95
CA CYS A 483 7.75 -2.93 71.48
C CYS A 483 7.31 -3.83 72.64
N SER A 484 7.65 -5.14 72.60
CA SER A 484 7.40 -6.04 73.74
C SER A 484 8.29 -5.71 74.94
N GLU A 485 9.58 -5.40 74.71
CA GLU A 485 10.53 -5.05 75.77
C GLU A 485 10.19 -3.74 76.53
N LYS A 486 9.46 -2.80 75.91
CA LYS A 486 9.06 -1.52 76.52
C LYS A 486 7.79 -1.57 77.37
N ARG A 487 7.08 -2.71 77.45
CA ARG A 487 5.79 -2.84 78.17
C ARG A 487 5.79 -3.59 79.54
N PRO A 488 6.80 -3.54 80.43
CA PRO A 488 6.64 -4.17 81.75
C PRO A 488 5.59 -3.51 82.67
N ASN A 489 5.28 -2.21 82.50
CA ASN A 489 4.58 -1.43 83.55
C ASN A 489 3.16 -0.95 83.22
N SER A 490 2.59 -1.25 82.05
CA SER A 490 1.27 -0.69 81.66
C SER A 490 0.06 -1.50 82.17
N TRP A 491 0.26 -2.70 82.73
CA TRP A 491 -0.84 -3.52 83.25
C TRP A 491 -1.27 -3.17 84.69
N GLN A 492 -0.50 -2.36 85.43
CA GLN A 492 -0.86 -1.92 86.80
C GLN A 492 -1.96 -0.84 86.85
N ARG A 493 -2.45 -0.33 85.71
CA ARG A 493 -3.48 0.73 85.67
C ARG A 493 -4.87 0.29 85.21
N LEU A 494 -5.08 -1.00 84.94
CA LEU A 494 -6.38 -1.55 84.55
C LEU A 494 -7.07 -2.37 85.65
N GLU A 495 -6.54 -2.32 86.88
CA GLU A 495 -7.12 -2.99 88.06
C GLU A 495 -7.58 -1.99 89.15
N LYS A 496 -8.02 -0.78 88.75
CA LYS A 496 -8.81 0.12 89.60
C LYS A 496 -10.07 0.58 88.90
#